data_AF-A0A0R1U0X8-F1
#
_entry.id   AF-A0A0R1U0X8-F1
#
_cell.length_a   1.000
_cell.length_b   1.000
_cell.length_c   1.000
_cell.angle_alpha   90.00
_cell.angle_beta   90.00
_cell.angle_gamma   90.00
#
_symmetry.space_group_name_H-M   'P 1'
#
loop_
_entity.id
_entity.type
_entity.pdbx_description
1 polymer ?
#
loop_
_entity_poly.entity_id
_entity_poly.type
_entity_poly.pdbx_seq_one_letter_code
_entity_poly.pdbx_strand_id
1 'polypeptide(L)'
;MAGDEFVPKLTATLTLEPVSHTGTRGAPIESHVSRKVDALAYLRDVTRAMNQLDTQQRELLWYRYCDTQAMTDIQIYMGITLCSERQYYRLLERALLAFAESYQHGRLIAE
;
A
#
# COMPACT_ATOMS: atom_id res chain seq x y z
N MET A 1 -72.19 -16.56 5.52
CA MET A 1 -71.10 -15.77 6.15
C MET A 1 -69.85 -16.08 5.35
N ALA A 2 -69.49 -15.18 4.42
CA ALA A 2 -68.33 -14.27 4.54
C ALA A 2 -67.04 -15.08 4.67
N GLY A 3 -66.20 -15.25 3.64
CA GLY A 3 -65.75 -14.23 2.70
C GLY A 3 -64.48 -13.57 3.24
N ASP A 4 -63.44 -14.36 3.53
CA ASP A 4 -62.12 -13.84 3.89
C ASP A 4 -61.08 -14.40 2.92
N GLU A 5 -60.70 -13.53 1.99
CA GLU A 5 -59.60 -13.73 1.04
C GLU A 5 -58.29 -13.46 1.79
N PHE A 6 -57.49 -14.49 2.05
CA PHE A 6 -56.21 -14.34 2.72
C PHE A 6 -55.19 -13.75 1.74
N VAL A 7 -55.05 -12.42 1.75
CA VAL A 7 -54.02 -11.71 0.97
C VAL A 7 -52.79 -11.51 1.85
N PRO A 8 -51.66 -12.20 1.59
CA PRO A 8 -50.45 -11.98 2.37
C PRO A 8 -49.89 -10.58 2.06
N LYS A 9 -49.81 -9.71 3.09
CA LYS A 9 -49.05 -8.46 3.02
C LYS A 9 -47.56 -8.79 2.93
N LEU A 10 -47.07 -8.98 1.71
CA LEU A 10 -45.64 -9.02 1.40
C LEU A 10 -45.06 -7.61 1.56
N THR A 11 -44.76 -7.23 2.80
CA THR A 11 -43.90 -6.07 3.05
C THR A 11 -42.47 -6.60 3.05
N ALA A 12 -41.82 -6.58 1.89
CA ALA A 12 -40.39 -6.83 1.83
C ALA A 12 -39.70 -5.73 2.64
N THR A 13 -39.21 -6.08 3.83
CA THR A 13 -38.26 -5.23 4.55
C THR A 13 -37.03 -5.12 3.69
N LEU A 14 -36.90 -4.02 2.95
CA LEU A 14 -35.69 -3.68 2.23
C LEU A 14 -34.59 -3.37 3.25
N THR A 15 -33.92 -4.41 3.73
CA THR A 15 -32.69 -4.27 4.50
C THR A 15 -31.55 -4.01 3.52
N LEU A 16 -31.02 -2.79 3.54
CA LEU A 16 -29.83 -2.38 2.76
C LEU A 16 -28.52 -2.92 3.34
N GLU A 17 -28.59 -3.67 4.44
CA GLU A 17 -27.45 -4.35 5.03
C GLU A 17 -27.22 -5.70 4.33
N PRO A 18 -25.98 -6.04 3.94
CA PRO A 18 -25.68 -7.37 3.42
C PRO A 18 -25.85 -8.38 4.56
N VAL A 19 -27.01 -9.01 4.61
CA VAL A 19 -27.29 -10.09 5.55
C VAL A 19 -26.65 -11.36 4.99
N SER A 20 -25.55 -11.83 5.58
CA SER A 20 -25.05 -13.17 5.27
C SER A 20 -26.10 -14.19 5.72
N HIS A 21 -26.61 -14.99 4.78
CA HIS A 21 -27.59 -16.06 5.01
C HIS A 21 -26.95 -17.35 5.56
N THR A 22 -25.80 -17.20 6.21
CA THR A 22 -25.08 -18.23 6.94
C THR A 22 -24.70 -17.58 8.27
N GLY A 23 -24.88 -18.31 9.38
CA GLY A 23 -24.68 -17.83 10.77
C GLY A 23 -23.23 -17.44 11.13
N THR A 24 -22.41 -17.09 10.14
CA THR A 24 -21.06 -16.55 10.26
C THR A 24 -21.07 -15.08 9.84
N ARG A 25 -21.79 -14.25 10.61
CA ARG A 25 -21.78 -12.78 10.47
C ARG A 25 -20.54 -12.21 11.15
N GLY A 26 -19.65 -11.54 10.39
CA GLY A 26 -18.59 -10.68 10.93
C GLY A 26 -17.28 -10.63 10.12
N ALA A 27 -16.77 -11.74 9.62
CA ALA A 27 -15.35 -11.80 9.26
C ALA A 27 -14.90 -11.09 7.96
N PRO A 28 -15.63 -11.10 6.82
CA PRO A 28 -15.06 -10.65 5.55
C PRO A 28 -14.90 -9.13 5.47
N ILE A 29 -15.95 -8.37 5.77
CA ILE A 29 -15.95 -6.91 5.57
C ILE A 29 -15.00 -6.24 6.57
N GLU A 30 -15.04 -6.64 7.85
CA GLU A 30 -14.16 -6.11 8.89
C GLU A 30 -12.68 -6.41 8.57
N SER A 31 -12.37 -7.61 8.09
CA SER A 31 -11.00 -7.96 7.68
C SER A 31 -10.52 -7.18 6.45
N HIS A 32 -11.40 -6.91 5.47
CA HIS A 32 -11.07 -6.06 4.33
C HIS A 32 -10.80 -4.60 4.74
N VAL A 33 -11.59 -4.06 5.67
CA VAL A 33 -11.41 -2.70 6.19
C VAL A 33 -10.10 -2.60 6.97
N SER A 34 -9.82 -3.55 7.88
CA SER A 34 -8.57 -3.58 8.65
C SER A 34 -7.34 -3.60 7.74
N ARG A 35 -7.31 -4.51 6.75
CA ARG A 35 -6.19 -4.61 5.80
C ARG A 35 -5.96 -3.32 5.03
N LYS A 36 -7.03 -2.63 4.63
CA LYS A 36 -6.92 -1.34 3.94
C LYS A 36 -6.30 -0.27 4.83
N VAL A 37 -6.72 -0.19 6.09
CA VAL A 37 -6.16 0.74 7.07
C VAL A 37 -4.67 0.46 7.30
N ASP A 38 -4.30 -0.81 7.47
CA ASP A 38 -2.91 -1.22 7.67
C ASP A 38 -2.04 -0.86 6.45
N ALA A 39 -2.53 -1.13 5.24
CA ALA A 39 -1.83 -0.79 4.00
C ALA A 39 -1.61 0.72 3.85
N LEU A 40 -2.60 1.54 4.20
CA LEU A 40 -2.47 3.00 4.17
C LEU A 40 -1.48 3.51 5.23
N ALA A 41 -1.48 2.92 6.42
CA ALA A 41 -0.51 3.24 7.46
C ALA A 41 0.93 2.91 6.99
N TYR A 42 1.12 1.73 6.40
CA TYR A 42 2.39 1.33 5.82
C TYR A 42 2.86 2.28 4.70
N LEU A 43 1.98 2.63 3.75
CA LEU A 43 2.30 3.58 2.69
C LEU A 43 2.70 4.96 3.23
N ARG A 44 2.03 5.43 4.29
CA ARG A 44 2.36 6.69 4.95
C ARG A 44 3.76 6.64 5.57
N ASP A 45 4.12 5.53 6.19
CA ASP A 45 5.42 5.36 6.82
C ASP A 45 6.53 5.29 5.77
N VAL A 46 6.32 4.58 4.66
CA VAL A 46 7.25 4.56 3.50
C VAL A 46 7.39 5.95 2.89
N THR A 47 6.29 6.68 2.70
CA THR A 47 6.31 8.03 2.14
C THR A 47 7.06 8.99 3.05
N ARG A 48 6.85 8.88 4.37
CA ARG A 48 7.57 9.67 5.37
C ARG A 48 9.08 9.39 5.32
N ALA A 49 9.47 8.13 5.24
CA ALA A 49 10.87 7.73 5.08
C ALA A 49 11.46 8.33 3.80
N MET A 50 10.83 8.12 2.63
CA MET A 50 11.25 8.70 1.35
C MET A 50 11.44 10.21 1.38
N ASN A 51 10.58 10.94 2.10
CA ASN A 51 10.66 12.39 2.22
C ASN A 51 11.83 12.89 3.11
N GLN A 52 12.41 12.04 3.95
CA GLN A 52 13.58 12.38 4.77
C GLN A 52 14.90 12.22 4.02
N LEU A 53 14.93 11.47 2.91
CA LEU A 53 16.11 11.31 2.07
C LEU A 53 16.44 12.60 1.32
N ASP A 54 17.70 12.74 0.93
CA ASP A 54 18.14 13.80 0.01
C ASP A 54 17.51 13.62 -1.38
N THR A 55 17.38 14.72 -2.12
CA THR A 55 16.73 14.75 -3.45
C THR A 55 17.34 13.69 -4.38
N GLN A 56 18.67 13.61 -4.43
CA GLN A 56 19.37 12.65 -5.30
C GLN A 56 19.09 11.20 -4.91
N GLN A 57 19.03 10.90 -3.61
CA GLN A 57 18.77 9.55 -3.11
C GLN A 57 17.32 9.14 -3.37
N ARG A 58 16.37 10.07 -3.16
CA ARG A 58 14.95 9.85 -3.40
C ARG A 58 14.66 9.59 -4.87
N GLU A 59 15.27 10.38 -5.76
CA GLU A 59 15.15 10.22 -7.20
C GLU A 59 15.69 8.85 -7.64
N LEU A 60 16.90 8.49 -7.19
CA LEU A 60 17.52 7.20 -7.47
C LEU A 60 16.62 6.01 -7.05
N LEU A 61 16.11 6.03 -5.81
CA LEU A 61 15.23 4.97 -5.32
C LEU A 61 13.88 4.95 -6.06
N TRP A 62 13.35 6.11 -6.44
CA TRP A 62 12.11 6.19 -7.21
C TRP A 62 12.25 5.50 -8.56
N TYR A 63 13.28 5.84 -9.34
CA TYR A 63 13.51 5.22 -10.65
C TYR A 63 13.80 3.72 -10.55
N ARG A 64 14.47 3.30 -9.47
CA ARG A 64 14.82 1.89 -9.28
C ARG A 64 13.63 1.03 -8.83
N TYR A 65 12.78 1.53 -7.94
CA TYR A 65 11.79 0.71 -7.24
C TYR A 65 10.33 1.15 -7.41
N CYS A 66 10.09 2.42 -7.73
CA CYS A 66 8.73 2.97 -7.84
C CYS A 66 8.29 3.20 -9.29
N ASP A 67 9.24 3.37 -10.22
CA ASP A 67 8.90 3.63 -11.61
C ASP A 67 8.29 2.41 -12.29
N THR A 68 7.10 2.62 -12.85
CA THR A 68 6.36 1.62 -13.63
C THR A 68 7.06 1.20 -14.91
N GLN A 69 7.95 2.03 -15.45
CA GLN A 69 8.71 1.72 -16.66
C GLN A 69 9.86 0.72 -16.41
N ALA A 70 10.17 0.43 -15.14
CA ALA A 70 11.18 -0.55 -14.73
C ALA A 70 12.52 -0.37 -15.45
N MET A 71 13.09 0.84 -15.36
CA MET A 71 14.37 1.15 -15.99
C MET A 71 15.48 0.21 -15.49
N THR A 72 16.33 -0.23 -16.41
CA THR A 72 17.53 -1.01 -16.09
C THR A 72 18.55 -0.15 -15.36
N ASP A 73 19.43 -0.77 -14.56
CA ASP A 73 20.50 -0.05 -13.85
C ASP A 73 21.32 0.82 -14.81
N ILE A 74 21.63 0.28 -16.00
CA ILE A 74 22.35 0.98 -17.07
C ILE A 74 21.61 2.25 -17.51
N GLN A 75 20.31 2.16 -17.74
CA GLN A 75 19.50 3.33 -18.12
C GLN A 75 19.48 4.39 -17.02
N ILE A 76 19.41 3.97 -15.75
CA ILE A 76 19.39 4.88 -14.61
C ILE A 76 20.73 5.60 -14.48
N TYR A 77 21.86 4.90 -14.46
CA TYR A 77 23.15 5.57 -14.23
C TYR A 77 23.66 6.35 -15.44
N MET A 78 23.32 5.93 -16.66
CA MET A 78 23.68 6.66 -17.88
C MET A 78 22.73 7.83 -18.18
N GLY A 79 21.48 7.78 -17.74
CA GLY A 79 20.47 8.78 -18.07
C GLY A 79 20.19 9.80 -16.96
N ILE A 80 20.15 9.35 -15.71
CA ILE A 80 19.57 10.13 -14.60
C ILE A 80 20.66 10.60 -13.66
N THR A 81 21.40 9.66 -13.06
CA THR A 81 22.44 10.02 -12.10
C THR A 81 23.74 10.47 -12.78
N LEU A 82 23.90 10.22 -14.08
CA LEU A 82 25.08 10.57 -14.88
C LEU A 82 26.41 10.19 -14.19
N CYS A 83 26.48 8.95 -13.71
CA CYS A 83 27.58 8.44 -12.89
C CYS A 83 28.19 7.18 -13.52
N SER A 84 29.41 6.84 -13.11
CA SER A 84 29.97 5.52 -13.43
C SER A 84 29.19 4.41 -12.70
N GLU A 85 29.19 3.20 -13.26
CA GLU A 85 28.52 2.03 -12.67
C GLU A 85 28.94 1.76 -11.21
N ARG A 86 30.25 1.85 -10.91
CA ARG A 86 30.75 1.65 -9.54
C ARG A 86 30.23 2.73 -8.57
N GLN A 87 30.13 3.97 -9.04
CA GLN A 87 29.61 5.07 -8.23
C GLN A 87 28.11 4.92 -8.02
N TYR A 88 27.38 4.45 -9.04
CA TYR A 88 25.96 4.16 -8.95
C TYR A 88 25.66 3.16 -7.82
N TYR A 89 26.34 2.01 -7.76
CA TYR A 89 26.08 1.02 -6.71
C TYR A 89 26.41 1.54 -5.30
N ARG A 90 27.45 2.38 -5.15
CA ARG A 90 27.77 3.04 -3.88
C ARG A 90 26.70 4.05 -3.46
N LEU A 91 26.18 4.82 -4.42
CA LEU A 91 25.09 5.76 -4.16
C LEU A 91 23.80 5.03 -3.79
N LEU A 92 23.51 3.93 -4.48
CA LEU A 92 22.36 3.08 -4.20
C LEU A 92 22.44 2.48 -2.80
N GLU A 93 23.59 1.91 -2.42
CA GLU A 93 23.83 1.38 -1.07
C GLU A 93 23.60 2.46 0.00
N ARG A 94 24.17 3.66 -0.19
CA ARG A 94 23.98 4.78 0.74
C ARG A 94 22.53 5.25 0.82
N ALA A 95 21.81 5.26 -0.31
CA ALA A 95 20.40 5.63 -0.34
C ALA A 95 19.52 4.59 0.39
N LEU A 96 19.81 3.30 0.21
CA LEU A 96 19.12 2.21 0.90
C LEU A 96 19.35 2.25 2.41
N LEU A 97 20.60 2.49 2.84
CA LEU A 97 20.93 2.66 4.25
C LEU A 97 20.20 3.88 4.86
N ALA A 98 20.25 5.03 4.19
CA ALA A 98 19.54 6.23 4.64
C ALA A 98 18.02 6.00 4.73
N PHE A 99 17.44 5.27 3.77
CA PHE A 99 16.05 4.86 3.82
C PHE A 99 15.78 3.96 5.04
N ALA A 100 16.60 2.94 5.25
CA ALA A 100 16.45 2.02 6.38
C ALA A 100 16.54 2.73 7.74
N GLU A 101 17.44 3.71 7.89
CA GLU A 101 17.55 4.55 9.09
C GLU A 101 16.30 5.42 9.29
N SER A 102 15.80 6.03 8.23
CA SER A 102 14.60 6.90 8.29
C SER A 102 13.31 6.12 8.56
N TYR A 103 13.24 4.86 8.11
CA TYR A 103 12.05 4.04 8.21
C TYR A 103 11.84 3.53 9.64
N GLN A 104 10.76 4.01 10.28
CA GLN A 104 10.37 3.63 11.63
C GLN A 104 11.54 3.70 12.65
N HIS A 105 12.36 4.76 12.54
CA HIS A 105 13.52 5.01 13.41
C HIS A 105 14.58 3.89 13.39
N GLY A 106 14.91 3.39 12.19
CA GLY A 106 15.96 2.37 12.03
C GLY A 106 15.49 0.96 12.32
N ARG A 107 14.18 0.69 12.31
CA ARG A 107 13.63 -0.65 12.54
C ARG A 107 14.26 -1.70 11.61
N LEU A 108 14.58 -1.31 10.38
CA LEU A 108 15.15 -2.20 9.36
C LEU A 108 16.65 -2.51 9.57
N ILE A 109 17.32 -1.85 10.51
CA ILE A 109 18.76 -2.01 10.79
C ILE A 109 19.00 -2.82 12.06
N ALA A 110 18.00 -2.90 12.95
CA ALA A 110 18.10 -3.54 14.25
C ALA A 110 17.72 -5.04 14.26
N GLU A 111 17.45 -5.64 13.10
CA GLU A 111 17.15 -7.07 12.94
C GLU A 111 18.40 -7.91 12.59
#